data_AF-A0A7S2JH68-F1
#
_entry.id   AF-A0A7S2JH68-F1
#
_cell.length_a   1.000
_cell.length_b   1.000
_cell.length_c   1.000
_cell.angle_alpha   90.00
_cell.angle_beta   90.00
_cell.angle_gamma   90.00
#
_symmetry.space_group_name_H-M   'P 1'
#
loop_
_entity.id
_entity.type
_entity.pdbx_description
1 polymer ?
#
loop_
_entity_poly.entity_id
_entity_poly.type
_entity_poly.pdbx_seq_one_letter_code
_entity_poly.pdbx_strand_id
1 'polypeptide(L)'
;LRGPLMPLRKGGEEEEDGSKVRSSIDAKYLAAWNDAAERHRDDLQSAAQYRKICLHPTLFELAVQPSWLAPSFLAAFAGGQPDAAILHSMVEQVAPGIFAFDFLSAHFCDQLLCELEQYENSGLPVSRPNSMNNYGVVINAIGMERTMDALQRQYVRPMAMALFPIEGETIDHHHTFMVQYK
;
A
#
# COMPACT_ATOMS: atom_id res chain seq x y z
N LEU A 1 -20.99 13.81 2.82
CA LEU A 1 -21.44 12.85 1.81
C LEU A 1 -22.12 11.68 2.54
N ARG A 2 -23.45 11.61 2.51
CA ARG A 2 -24.22 10.50 3.10
C ARG A 2 -24.29 9.37 2.08
N GLY A 3 -23.69 8.22 2.38
CA GLY A 3 -23.85 6.99 1.59
C GLY A 3 -25.24 6.36 1.78
N PRO A 4 -25.68 5.48 0.87
CA PRO A 4 -27.05 4.96 0.87
C PRO A 4 -27.26 3.92 1.97
N LEU A 5 -28.28 4.14 2.81
CA LEU A 5 -28.75 3.17 3.79
C LEU A 5 -29.50 2.04 3.06
N MET A 6 -28.97 0.82 3.15
CA MET A 6 -29.64 -0.40 2.69
C MET A 6 -30.88 -0.69 3.57
N PRO A 7 -32.04 -1.10 3.02
CA PRO A 7 -33.22 -1.37 3.83
C PRO A 7 -33.07 -2.68 4.60
N LEU A 8 -33.25 -2.62 5.93
CA LEU A 8 -33.19 -3.79 6.81
C LEU A 8 -34.35 -4.76 6.52
N ARG A 9 -33.98 -6.01 6.23
CA ARG A 9 -34.87 -7.16 6.04
C ARG A 9 -35.59 -7.44 7.37
N LYS A 10 -36.92 -7.35 7.40
CA LYS A 10 -37.72 -7.75 8.58
C LYS A 10 -37.75 -9.27 8.67
N GLY A 11 -37.30 -9.82 9.78
CA GLY A 11 -37.51 -11.23 10.13
C GLY A 11 -37.17 -11.52 11.58
N GLY A 12 -38.17 -12.03 12.30
CA GLY A 12 -38.02 -12.99 13.39
C GLY A 12 -37.70 -12.43 14.78
N GLU A 13 -38.59 -12.71 15.72
CA GLU A 13 -38.55 -12.35 17.13
C GLU A 13 -37.42 -13.08 17.89
N GLU A 14 -36.42 -12.33 18.34
CA GLU A 14 -35.72 -12.50 19.63
C GLU A 14 -35.39 -11.08 20.10
N GLU A 15 -36.16 -10.58 21.06
CA GLU A 15 -36.15 -9.19 21.51
C GLU A 15 -34.97 -8.93 22.47
N GLU A 16 -33.73 -9.05 21.98
CA GLU A 16 -32.60 -8.37 22.58
C GLU A 16 -32.75 -6.87 22.32
N ASP A 17 -32.71 -6.07 23.39
CA ASP A 17 -32.88 -4.61 23.39
C ASP A 17 -31.96 -3.92 22.35
N GLY A 18 -32.51 -3.71 21.15
CA GLY A 18 -31.78 -3.20 19.98
C GLY A 18 -31.18 -1.81 20.16
N SER A 19 -31.61 -1.07 21.19
CA SER A 19 -31.02 0.20 21.64
C SER A 19 -29.66 -0.03 22.32
N LYS A 20 -29.58 -0.98 23.25
CA LYS A 20 -28.31 -1.37 23.89
C LYS A 20 -27.33 -1.96 22.89
N VAL A 21 -27.81 -2.82 21.99
CA VAL A 21 -26.99 -3.42 20.93
C VAL A 21 -26.41 -2.35 20.01
N ARG A 22 -27.22 -1.37 19.53
CA ARG A 22 -26.72 -0.23 18.76
C ARG A 22 -25.71 0.63 19.51
N SER A 23 -25.98 0.98 20.77
CA SER A 23 -25.07 1.80 21.57
C SER A 23 -23.72 1.11 21.84
N SER A 24 -23.72 -0.21 21.99
CA SER A 24 -22.50 -1.00 22.20
C SER A 24 -21.69 -1.12 20.90
N ILE A 25 -22.38 -1.30 19.77
CA ILE A 25 -21.78 -1.29 18.44
C ILE A 25 -21.13 0.08 18.15
N ASP A 26 -21.84 1.18 18.43
CA ASP A 26 -21.34 2.55 18.22
C ASP A 26 -20.13 2.85 19.11
N ALA A 27 -20.14 2.40 20.37
CA ALA A 27 -19.00 2.54 21.28
C ALA A 27 -17.78 1.73 20.82
N LYS A 28 -18.00 0.51 20.32
CA LYS A 28 -16.93 -0.34 19.76
C LYS A 28 -16.32 0.28 18.50
N TYR A 29 -17.15 0.80 17.59
CA TYR A 29 -16.66 1.50 16.41
C TYR A 29 -15.86 2.74 16.81
N LEU A 30 -16.37 3.55 17.75
CA LEU A 30 -15.68 4.74 18.22
C LEU A 30 -14.31 4.41 18.82
N ALA A 31 -14.22 3.35 19.63
CA ALA A 31 -12.94 2.88 20.16
C ALA A 31 -11.98 2.47 19.05
N ALA A 32 -12.43 1.66 18.09
CA ALA A 32 -11.61 1.24 16.95
C ALA A 32 -11.11 2.41 16.10
N TRP A 33 -11.96 3.43 15.90
CA TRP A 33 -11.60 4.68 15.20
C TRP A 33 -10.55 5.48 15.97
N ASN A 34 -10.68 5.59 17.29
CA ASN A 34 -9.72 6.29 18.13
C ASN A 34 -8.35 5.60 18.09
N ASP A 35 -8.33 4.27 18.22
CA ASP A 35 -7.10 3.48 18.15
C ASP A 35 -6.43 3.61 16.78
N ALA A 36 -7.21 3.59 15.70
CA ALA A 36 -6.69 3.78 14.35
C ALA A 36 -6.11 5.20 14.15
N ALA A 37 -6.79 6.22 14.68
CA ALA A 37 -6.32 7.60 14.63
C ALA A 37 -5.05 7.80 15.47
N GLU A 38 -4.91 7.12 16.60
CA GLU A 38 -3.70 7.16 17.42
C GLU A 38 -2.51 6.51 16.72
N ARG A 39 -2.67 5.29 16.20
CA ARG A 39 -1.64 4.64 15.38
C ARG A 39 -1.21 5.49 14.20
N HIS A 40 -2.17 6.10 13.50
CA HIS A 40 -1.85 6.98 12.39
C HIS A 40 -1.02 8.21 12.83
N ARG A 41 -1.30 8.77 14.01
CA ARG A 41 -0.47 9.87 14.56
C ARG A 41 0.95 9.40 14.89
N ASP A 42 1.09 8.23 15.49
CA ASP A 42 2.40 7.65 15.84
C ASP A 42 3.24 7.36 14.59
N ASP A 43 2.60 6.82 13.54
CA ASP A 43 3.22 6.59 12.24
C ASP A 43 3.70 7.92 11.62
N LEU A 44 2.85 8.95 11.60
CA LEU A 44 3.23 10.27 11.08
C LEU A 44 4.38 10.90 11.87
N GLN A 45 4.40 10.73 13.20
CA GLN A 45 5.49 11.21 14.04
C GLN A 45 6.80 10.48 13.75
N SER A 46 6.74 9.15 13.62
CA SER A 46 7.89 8.31 13.31
C SER A 46 8.45 8.63 11.93
N ALA A 47 7.58 8.78 10.93
CA ALA A 47 7.96 9.23 9.59
C ALA A 47 8.64 10.62 9.61
N ALA A 48 8.10 11.58 10.35
CA ALA A 48 8.68 12.93 10.44
C ALA A 48 10.03 12.96 11.17
N GLN A 49 10.23 12.09 12.16
CA GLN A 49 11.52 11.92 12.83
C GLN A 49 12.53 11.25 11.91
N TYR A 50 12.12 10.16 11.26
CA TYR A 50 12.96 9.39 10.37
C TYR A 50 13.43 10.20 9.15
N ARG A 51 12.57 11.07 8.62
CA ARG A 51 12.88 11.97 7.50
C ARG A 51 14.14 12.81 7.71
N LYS A 52 14.58 13.03 8.96
CA LYS A 52 15.78 13.80 9.30
C LYS A 52 17.08 13.00 9.22
N ILE A 53 16.99 11.67 9.23
CA ILE A 53 18.12 10.73 9.32
C ILE A 53 18.13 9.68 8.20
N CYS A 54 17.19 9.78 7.26
CA CYS A 54 17.06 8.88 6.11
C CYS A 54 18.30 8.98 5.19
N LEU A 55 18.70 7.86 4.60
CA LEU A 55 19.87 7.80 3.71
C LEU A 55 19.53 8.28 2.30
N HIS A 56 18.32 7.97 1.82
CA HIS A 56 17.87 8.25 0.47
C HIS A 56 16.62 9.13 0.50
N PRO A 57 16.78 10.47 0.58
CA PRO A 57 15.63 11.36 0.68
C PRO A 57 14.65 11.28 -0.48
N THR A 58 15.12 10.88 -1.65
CA THR A 58 14.30 10.72 -2.86
C THR A 58 13.23 9.65 -2.71
N LEU A 59 13.46 8.60 -1.90
CA LEU A 59 12.49 7.53 -1.65
C LEU A 59 11.20 8.00 -0.94
N PHE A 60 11.22 9.20 -0.37
CA PHE A 60 10.09 9.78 0.38
C PHE A 60 9.48 10.99 -0.34
N GLU A 61 9.83 11.20 -1.61
CA GLU A 61 9.27 12.26 -2.44
C GLU A 61 7.96 11.82 -3.10
N LEU A 62 7.14 12.80 -3.50
CA LEU A 62 5.85 12.54 -4.15
C LEU A 62 6.02 12.02 -5.59
N ALA A 63 7.18 12.21 -6.20
CA ALA A 63 7.45 11.83 -7.58
C ALA A 63 8.25 10.52 -7.65
N VAL A 64 7.77 9.59 -8.47
CA VAL A 64 8.52 8.38 -8.81
C VAL A 64 9.66 8.77 -9.73
N GLN A 65 10.88 8.39 -9.36
CA GLN A 65 12.05 8.66 -10.19
C GLN A 65 12.15 7.59 -11.30
N PRO A 66 12.42 7.98 -12.57
CA PRO A 66 12.56 7.00 -13.66
C PRO A 66 13.64 5.94 -13.40
N SER A 67 14.69 6.28 -12.65
CA SER A 67 15.76 5.36 -12.25
C SER A 67 15.30 4.22 -11.34
N TRP A 68 14.10 4.31 -10.76
CA TRP A 68 13.55 3.25 -9.91
C TRP A 68 12.93 2.11 -10.68
N LEU A 69 12.60 2.33 -11.95
CA LEU A 69 11.95 1.35 -12.79
C LEU A 69 12.99 0.61 -13.62
N ALA A 70 12.70 -0.65 -13.94
CA ALA A 70 13.48 -1.42 -14.89
C ALA A 70 13.51 -0.66 -16.24
N PRO A 71 14.65 -0.59 -16.95
CA PRO A 71 14.74 0.15 -18.21
C PRO A 71 13.74 -0.33 -19.27
N SER A 72 13.50 -1.65 -19.33
CA SER A 72 12.48 -2.27 -20.18
C SER A 72 11.08 -1.77 -19.83
N PHE A 73 10.75 -1.74 -18.54
CA PHE A 73 9.49 -1.24 -18.01
C PHE A 73 9.28 0.23 -18.35
N LEU A 74 10.26 1.08 -18.05
CA LEU A 74 10.19 2.52 -18.31
C LEU A 74 9.97 2.84 -19.79
N ALA A 75 10.60 2.09 -20.69
CA ALA A 75 10.47 2.30 -22.13
C ALA A 75 9.02 2.15 -22.62
N ALA A 76 8.24 1.26 -22.00
CA ALA A 76 6.83 1.07 -22.35
C ALA A 76 5.94 2.26 -21.97
N PHE A 77 6.36 3.05 -20.98
CA PHE A 77 5.65 4.24 -20.48
C PHE A 77 6.19 5.55 -21.06
N ALA A 78 7.24 5.51 -21.89
CA ALA A 78 7.91 6.70 -22.41
C ALA A 78 7.00 7.58 -23.31
N GLY A 79 5.93 7.01 -23.88
CA GLY A 79 4.94 7.71 -24.69
C GLY A 79 3.71 8.22 -23.93
N GLY A 80 3.66 8.10 -22.60
CA GLY A 80 2.49 8.40 -21.78
C GLY A 80 1.75 7.13 -21.36
N GLN A 81 0.43 7.08 -21.57
CA GLN A 81 -0.35 5.90 -21.21
C GLN A 81 0.02 4.73 -22.15
N PRO A 82 0.54 3.61 -21.61
CA PRO A 82 1.01 2.51 -22.43
C PRO A 82 -0.16 1.79 -23.10
N ASP A 83 0.07 1.30 -24.32
CA ASP A 83 -0.86 0.39 -24.99
C ASP A 83 -0.87 -0.96 -24.25
N ALA A 84 -2.07 -1.51 -24.01
CA ALA A 84 -2.24 -2.82 -23.41
C ALA A 84 -1.47 -3.91 -24.19
N ALA A 85 -1.38 -3.81 -25.52
CA ALA A 85 -0.62 -4.76 -26.33
C ALA A 85 0.88 -4.76 -25.98
N ILE A 86 1.47 -3.58 -25.74
CA ILE A 86 2.86 -3.44 -25.33
C ILE A 86 3.05 -4.07 -23.95
N LEU A 87 2.18 -3.74 -23.00
CA LEU A 87 2.25 -4.29 -21.64
C LEU A 87 2.10 -5.81 -21.63
N HIS A 88 1.19 -6.37 -22.42
CA HIS A 88 1.05 -7.82 -22.58
C HIS A 88 2.30 -8.48 -23.15
N SER A 89 3.05 -7.82 -24.02
CA SER A 89 4.28 -8.38 -24.60
C SER A 89 5.46 -8.46 -23.61
N MET A 90 5.36 -7.74 -22.49
CA MET A 90 6.43 -7.64 -21.48
C MET A 90 6.21 -8.56 -20.28
N VAL A 91 5.03 -9.16 -20.17
CA VAL A 91 4.68 -10.04 -19.07
C VAL A 91 4.80 -11.51 -19.49
N GLU A 92 5.31 -12.33 -18.59
CA GLU A 92 5.26 -13.77 -18.69
C GLU A 92 4.08 -14.29 -17.85
N GLN A 93 3.19 -15.08 -18.45
CA GLN A 93 2.15 -15.76 -17.69
C GLN A 93 2.67 -17.08 -17.11
N VAL A 94 3.06 -17.05 -15.84
CA VAL A 94 3.61 -18.21 -15.13
C VAL A 94 2.53 -19.24 -14.77
N ALA A 95 1.30 -18.79 -14.57
CA ALA A 95 0.12 -19.62 -14.37
C ALA A 95 -1.17 -18.84 -14.73
N PRO A 96 -2.35 -19.48 -14.84
CA PRO A 96 -3.59 -18.77 -15.12
C PRO A 96 -3.85 -17.63 -14.12
N GLY A 97 -3.88 -16.39 -14.62
CA GLY A 97 -4.04 -15.18 -13.80
C GLY A 97 -2.81 -14.77 -12.99
N ILE A 98 -1.63 -15.37 -13.21
CA ILE A 98 -0.38 -15.03 -12.55
C ILE A 98 0.64 -14.58 -13.58
N PHE A 99 1.13 -13.35 -13.42
CA PHE A 99 2.04 -12.70 -14.35
C PHE A 99 3.33 -12.28 -13.66
N ALA A 100 4.46 -12.47 -14.33
CA ALA A 100 5.78 -12.03 -13.92
C ALA A 100 6.35 -11.04 -14.94
N PHE A 101 7.03 -10.00 -14.46
CA PHE A 101 7.69 -9.00 -15.29
C PHE A 101 8.71 -8.20 -14.49
N ASP A 102 9.69 -7.63 -15.18
CA ASP A 102 10.65 -6.71 -14.57
C ASP A 102 9.95 -5.38 -14.27
N PHE A 103 9.99 -4.96 -13.00
CA PHE A 103 9.31 -3.74 -12.56
C PHE A 103 10.28 -2.72 -11.96
N LEU A 104 10.94 -3.09 -10.86
CA LEU A 104 11.86 -2.22 -10.13
C LEU A 104 13.31 -2.47 -10.57
N SER A 105 14.11 -1.42 -10.56
CA SER A 105 15.54 -1.53 -10.84
C SER A 105 16.30 -2.09 -9.63
N ALA A 106 17.39 -2.81 -9.87
CA ALA A 106 18.27 -3.31 -8.81
C ALA A 106 18.77 -2.17 -7.90
N HIS A 107 19.10 -1.01 -8.50
CA HIS A 107 19.53 0.16 -7.75
C HIS A 107 18.50 0.64 -6.74
N PHE A 108 17.21 0.71 -7.14
CA PHE A 108 16.15 1.08 -6.21
C PHE A 108 15.98 0.05 -5.10
N CYS A 109 16.05 -1.24 -5.44
CA CYS A 109 16.00 -2.31 -4.43
C CYS A 109 17.12 -2.15 -3.40
N ASP A 110 18.35 -1.88 -3.83
CA ASP A 110 19.49 -1.66 -2.93
C ASP A 110 19.30 -0.43 -2.04
N GLN A 111 18.80 0.68 -2.59
CA GLN A 111 18.50 1.89 -1.82
C GLN A 111 17.43 1.62 -0.77
N LEU A 112 16.36 0.91 -1.15
CA LEU A 112 15.27 0.54 -0.25
C LEU A 112 15.78 -0.38 0.87
N LEU A 113 16.62 -1.37 0.57
CA LEU A 113 17.21 -2.24 1.58
C LEU A 113 18.08 -1.47 2.57
N CYS A 114 18.97 -0.61 2.09
CA CYS A 114 19.78 0.27 2.94
C CYS A 114 18.91 1.14 3.86
N GLU A 115 17.80 1.65 3.32
CA GLU A 115 16.87 2.50 4.07
C GLU A 115 16.17 1.72 5.19
N LEU A 116 15.78 0.47 4.93
CA LEU A 116 15.18 -0.39 5.95
C LEU A 116 16.16 -0.72 7.07
N GLU A 117 17.41 -1.04 6.72
CA GLU A 117 18.47 -1.27 7.71
C GLU A 117 18.71 -0.02 8.58
N GLN A 118 18.76 1.16 7.96
CA GLN A 118 18.88 2.43 8.69
C GLN A 118 17.68 2.69 9.60
N TYR A 119 16.46 2.40 9.12
CA TYR A 119 15.25 2.54 9.93
C TYR A 119 15.29 1.64 11.16
N GLU A 120 15.65 0.37 11.00
CA GLU A 120 15.76 -0.56 12.13
C GLU A 120 16.85 -0.12 13.12
N ASN A 121 17.97 0.42 12.64
CA ASN A 121 19.04 0.94 13.48
C ASN A 121 18.72 2.28 14.17
N SER A 122 17.69 3.01 13.70
CA SER A 122 17.30 4.31 14.26
C SER A 122 16.67 4.22 15.65
N GLY A 123 16.15 3.05 16.04
CA GLY A 123 15.40 2.85 17.28
C GLY A 123 14.00 3.45 17.28
N LEU A 124 13.50 3.93 16.14
CA LEU A 124 12.12 4.41 15.99
C LEU A 124 11.12 3.23 16.06
N PRO A 125 9.86 3.49 16.44
CA PRO A 125 8.83 2.45 16.48
C PRO A 125 8.62 1.79 15.12
N VAL A 126 8.69 0.46 15.06
CA VAL A 126 8.49 -0.30 13.82
C VAL A 126 7.10 -0.93 13.80
N SER A 127 6.27 -0.54 12.83
CA SER A 127 5.01 -1.22 12.55
C SER A 127 5.27 -2.50 11.76
N ARG A 128 4.85 -3.66 12.31
CA ARG A 128 5.05 -4.98 11.71
C ARG A 128 3.80 -5.39 10.93
N PRO A 129 3.94 -5.99 9.73
CA PRO A 129 2.81 -6.23 8.83
C PRO A 129 1.84 -7.30 9.33
N ASN A 130 2.31 -8.29 10.09
CA ASN A 130 1.45 -9.25 10.79
C ASN A 130 2.21 -9.95 11.93
N SER A 131 1.48 -10.71 12.76
CA SER A 131 2.03 -11.43 13.92
C SER A 131 3.03 -12.55 13.58
N MET A 132 3.09 -12.99 12.32
CA MET A 132 4.02 -14.04 11.88
C MET A 132 5.32 -13.45 11.31
N ASN A 133 5.35 -12.15 10.99
CA ASN A 133 6.49 -11.49 10.39
C ASN A 133 7.14 -10.51 11.37
N ASN A 134 8.03 -11.05 12.20
CA ASN A 134 8.75 -10.29 13.24
C ASN A 134 9.80 -9.31 12.69
N TYR A 135 10.18 -9.44 11.42
CA TYR A 135 11.26 -8.68 10.78
C TYR A 135 10.76 -7.80 9.62
N GLY A 136 9.45 -7.80 9.35
CA GLY A 136 8.89 -6.96 8.31
C GLY A 136 8.74 -5.51 8.75
N VAL A 137 8.67 -4.60 7.78
CA VAL A 137 8.46 -3.17 8.04
C VAL A 137 7.32 -2.69 7.15
N VAL A 138 6.29 -2.08 7.75
CA VAL A 138 5.26 -1.37 6.99
C VAL A 138 5.84 -0.04 6.52
N ILE A 139 6.19 0.05 5.24
CA ILE A 139 6.90 1.24 4.72
C ILE A 139 5.99 2.47 4.59
N ASN A 140 4.67 2.27 4.58
CA ASN A 140 3.72 3.37 4.71
C ASN A 140 3.96 4.15 6.03
N ALA A 141 4.20 3.43 7.13
CA ALA A 141 4.38 4.00 8.47
C ALA A 141 5.71 4.74 8.64
N ILE A 142 6.69 4.47 7.77
CA ILE A 142 8.00 5.16 7.82
C ILE A 142 8.06 6.39 6.89
N GLY A 143 6.95 6.70 6.21
CA GLY A 143 6.79 7.90 5.40
C GLY A 143 6.80 7.68 3.88
N MET A 144 6.82 6.44 3.40
CA MET A 144 6.82 6.14 1.96
C MET A 144 5.42 6.02 1.35
N GLU A 145 4.35 6.20 2.13
CA GLU A 145 2.96 6.06 1.67
C GLU A 145 2.69 6.86 0.39
N ARG A 146 3.00 8.16 0.38
CA ARG A 146 2.74 9.03 -0.79
C ARG A 146 3.55 8.64 -2.03
N THR A 147 4.75 8.11 -1.81
CA THR A 147 5.60 7.62 -2.90
C THR A 147 5.00 6.36 -3.51
N MET A 148 4.46 5.48 -2.67
CA MET A 148 3.75 4.27 -3.10
C MET A 148 2.40 4.60 -3.76
N ASP A 149 1.68 5.62 -3.29
CA ASP A 149 0.48 6.15 -3.98
C ASP A 149 0.81 6.56 -5.42
N ALA A 150 1.92 7.29 -5.60
CA ALA A 150 2.37 7.73 -6.91
C ALA A 150 2.77 6.54 -7.79
N LEU A 151 3.52 5.57 -7.24
CA LEU A 151 3.90 4.34 -7.93
C LEU A 151 2.68 3.51 -8.36
N GLN A 152 1.70 3.37 -7.46
CA GLN A 152 0.47 2.65 -7.73
C GLN A 152 -0.31 3.32 -8.86
N ARG A 153 -0.57 4.62 -8.72
CA ARG A 153 -1.39 5.37 -9.68
C ARG A 153 -0.74 5.46 -11.06
N GLN A 154 0.58 5.65 -11.14
CA GLN A 154 1.29 5.90 -12.38
C GLN A 154 1.64 4.61 -13.14
N TYR A 155 1.89 3.50 -12.43
CA TYR A 155 2.46 2.30 -13.05
C TYR A 155 1.68 1.02 -12.73
N VAL A 156 1.38 0.75 -11.46
CA VAL A 156 0.71 -0.50 -11.06
C VAL A 156 -0.73 -0.56 -11.59
N ARG A 157 -1.49 0.54 -11.49
CA ARG A 157 -2.88 0.59 -11.95
C ARG A 157 -2.99 0.44 -13.47
N PRO A 158 -2.20 1.14 -14.31
CA PRO A 158 -2.16 0.86 -15.75
C PRO A 158 -1.82 -0.60 -16.09
N MET A 159 -0.85 -1.20 -15.38
CA MET A 159 -0.55 -2.63 -15.56
C MET A 159 -1.74 -3.53 -15.19
N ALA A 160 -2.37 -3.27 -14.04
CA ALA A 160 -3.52 -4.04 -13.61
C ALA A 160 -4.70 -3.90 -14.58
N MET A 161 -4.96 -2.71 -15.11
CA MET A 161 -6.01 -2.50 -16.12
C MET A 161 -5.72 -3.22 -17.44
N ALA A 162 -4.44 -3.32 -17.84
CA ALA A 162 -4.08 -4.08 -19.04
C ALA A 162 -4.28 -5.59 -18.83
N LEU A 163 -3.86 -6.13 -17.68
CA LEU A 163 -3.92 -7.57 -17.40
C LEU A 163 -5.31 -8.03 -16.94
N PHE A 164 -6.05 -7.17 -16.25
CA PHE A 164 -7.35 -7.41 -15.64
C PHE A 164 -8.28 -6.19 -15.88
N PRO A 165 -8.92 -6.11 -17.06
CA PRO A 165 -9.66 -4.91 -17.47
C PRO A 165 -10.80 -4.48 -16.55
N ILE A 166 -11.41 -5.42 -15.81
CA ILE A 166 -12.53 -5.15 -14.91
C ILE A 166 -12.01 -4.79 -13.52
N GLU A 167 -11.14 -5.63 -12.97
CA GLU A 167 -10.64 -5.53 -11.59
C GLU A 167 -9.65 -4.37 -11.44
N GLY A 168 -8.79 -4.17 -12.43
CA GLY A 168 -7.73 -3.16 -12.41
C GLY A 168 -8.24 -1.72 -12.33
N GLU A 169 -9.47 -1.44 -12.77
CA GLU A 169 -10.06 -0.10 -12.69
C GLU A 169 -10.25 0.37 -11.23
N THR A 170 -10.48 -0.59 -10.32
CA THR A 170 -10.89 -0.36 -8.93
C THR A 170 -9.73 -0.29 -7.93
N ILE A 171 -8.48 -0.39 -8.40
CA ILE A 171 -7.30 -0.33 -7.53
C ILE A 171 -7.02 1.14 -7.14
N ASP A 172 -7.35 1.49 -5.91
CA ASP A 172 -7.22 2.85 -5.36
C ASP A 172 -6.55 2.91 -3.97
N HIS A 173 -6.25 1.75 -3.38
CA HIS A 173 -5.65 1.63 -2.05
C HIS A 173 -4.49 0.65 -2.05
N HIS A 174 -3.54 0.87 -1.15
CA HIS A 174 -2.40 -0.02 -0.94
C HIS A 174 -2.07 -0.15 0.55
N HIS A 175 -1.49 -1.28 0.90
CA HIS A 175 -0.83 -1.49 2.18
C HIS A 175 0.54 -2.08 1.86
N THR A 176 1.58 -1.24 1.88
CA THR A 176 2.90 -1.63 1.43
C THR A 176 3.80 -1.93 2.61
N PHE A 177 4.42 -3.12 2.55
CA PHE A 177 5.33 -3.59 3.57
C PHE A 177 6.41 -4.48 2.95
N MET A 178 7.51 -4.60 3.68
CA MET A 178 8.62 -5.46 3.35
C MET A 178 8.63 -6.67 4.29
N VAL A 179 9.09 -7.81 3.77
CA VAL A 179 9.21 -9.06 4.52
C VAL A 179 10.65 -9.54 4.41
N GLN A 180 11.22 -9.97 5.53
CA GLN A 180 12.54 -10.60 5.57
C GLN A 180 12.38 -12.06 5.96
N TYR A 181 12.84 -12.95 5.10
CA TYR A 181 12.95 -14.39 5.39
C TYR A 181 14.38 -14.69 5.84
N LYS A 182 14.52 -15.61 6.80
CA LYS A 182 15.81 -16.13 7.28
C LYS A 182 16.06 -17.53 6.73
#